data_AF-A0A1X7UIG7-F1
#
_entry.id   AF-A0A1X7UIG7-F1
#
_cell.length_a   1.000
_cell.length_b   1.000
_cell.length_c   1.000
_cell.angle_alpha   90.00
_cell.angle_beta   90.00
_cell.angle_gamma   90.00
#
_symmetry.space_group_name_H-M   'P 1'
#
loop_
_entity.id
_entity.type
_entity.pdbx_description
1 polymer ?
#
loop_
_entity_poly.entity_id
_entity_poly.type
_entity_poly.pdbx_seq_one_letter_code
_entity_poly.pdbx_strand_id
1 'polypeptide(L)'
;MEVLAVSSNHELVYSPVILMLDVDDIKLANYTIIEPSGNHKLTLTPNHLVHASKTNDISSSVPIFASQVKKGDKIFVAESPDVIEAVEVVSTSSKVIKGAYAPLTREGTVVVNDVVASCYAVVNDHQFAHATFGPLPNRSKGLLGILQCSTH
;
A
#
# COMPACT_ATOMS: atom_id res chain seq x y z
N MET A 1 -18.29 2.26 2.69
CA MET A 1 -17.13 3.15 2.89
C MET A 1 -16.28 3.03 1.63
N GLU A 2 -15.91 4.16 1.05
CA GLU A 2 -15.03 4.23 -0.12
C GLU A 2 -13.79 5.03 0.25
N VAL A 3 -12.66 4.66 -0.35
CA VAL A 3 -11.37 5.33 -0.16
C VAL A 3 -10.76 5.62 -1.52
N LEU A 4 -9.87 6.60 -1.59
CA LEU A 4 -9.16 6.91 -2.81
C LEU A 4 -8.21 5.75 -3.17
N ALA A 5 -8.17 5.38 -4.45
CA ALA A 5 -7.38 4.28 -5.00
C ALA A 5 -6.97 4.63 -6.44
N VAL A 6 -6.10 3.80 -7.02
CA VAL A 6 -5.71 3.86 -8.43
C VAL A 6 -6.32 2.67 -9.18
N SER A 7 -7.07 2.96 -10.24
CA SER A 7 -7.71 1.95 -11.08
C SER A 7 -6.73 1.23 -11.99
N SER A 8 -7.19 0.16 -12.66
CA SER A 8 -6.41 -0.51 -13.70
C SER A 8 -6.02 0.38 -14.89
N ASN A 9 -6.75 1.49 -15.08
CA ASN A 9 -6.47 2.47 -16.13
C ASN A 9 -5.48 3.56 -15.66
N HIS A 10 -4.93 3.43 -14.46
CA HIS A 10 -4.03 4.41 -13.84
C HIS A 10 -4.69 5.75 -13.52
N GLU A 11 -5.98 5.72 -13.22
CA GLU A 11 -6.77 6.90 -12.83
C GLU A 11 -7.09 6.84 -11.34
N LEU A 12 -7.17 8.00 -10.70
CA LEU A 12 -7.65 8.10 -9.33
C LEU A 12 -9.16 7.88 -9.28
N VAL A 13 -9.59 6.98 -8.41
CA VAL A 13 -11.00 6.61 -8.24
C VAL A 13 -11.33 6.39 -6.78
N TYR A 14 -12.57 6.68 -6.39
CA TYR A 14 -13.08 6.17 -5.12
C TYR A 14 -13.46 4.71 -5.28
N SER A 15 -12.84 3.86 -4.48
CA SER A 15 -13.05 2.42 -4.50
C SER A 15 -13.69 1.96 -3.20
N PRO A 16 -14.73 1.11 -3.25
CA PRO A 16 -15.31 0.54 -2.04
C PRO A 16 -14.31 -0.37 -1.35
N VAL A 17 -14.23 -0.22 -0.02
CA VAL A 17 -13.53 -1.18 0.84
C VAL A 17 -14.40 -2.43 0.96
N ILE A 18 -13.94 -3.54 0.40
CA ILE A 18 -14.68 -4.81 0.36
C ILE A 18 -14.44 -5.66 1.61
N LEU A 19 -13.27 -5.52 2.24
CA LEU A 19 -12.89 -6.24 3.45
C LEU A 19 -11.79 -5.50 4.19
N MET A 20 -11.82 -5.53 5.53
CA MET A 20 -10.65 -5.23 6.34
C MET A 20 -9.96 -6.55 6.68
N LEU A 21 -8.79 -6.76 6.10
CA LEU A 21 -8.10 -8.03 6.22
C LEU A 21 -7.39 -8.18 7.58
N ASP A 22 -6.88 -7.09 8.13
CA ASP A 22 -6.30 -6.98 9.48
C ASP A 22 -6.73 -5.65 10.09
N VAL A 23 -7.19 -5.66 11.34
CA VAL A 23 -7.52 -4.48 12.16
C VAL A 23 -7.17 -4.79 13.60
N ASP A 24 -6.12 -4.17 14.12
CA ASP A 24 -5.71 -4.32 15.50
C ASP A 24 -5.03 -3.05 16.00
N ASP A 25 -5.74 -2.27 16.81
CA ASP A 25 -5.28 -1.00 17.37
C ASP A 25 -4.16 -1.15 18.38
N ILE A 26 -3.92 -2.38 18.89
CA ILE A 26 -2.94 -2.65 19.94
C ILE A 26 -1.74 -3.49 19.50
N LYS A 27 -1.80 -4.07 18.30
CA LYS A 27 -0.68 -4.79 17.70
C LYS A 27 0.53 -3.90 17.52
N LEU A 28 1.66 -4.34 18.06
CA LEU A 28 2.98 -3.75 17.78
C LEU A 28 3.59 -4.48 16.59
N ALA A 29 4.05 -3.74 15.58
CA ALA A 29 4.75 -4.30 14.43
C ALA A 29 5.91 -3.41 14.02
N ASN A 30 6.89 -4.00 13.33
CA ASN A 30 7.93 -3.24 12.63
C ASN A 30 7.33 -2.65 11.36
N TYR A 31 7.49 -1.35 11.20
CA TYR A 31 7.08 -0.59 10.02
C TYR A 31 8.28 0.01 9.32
N THR A 32 8.27 -0.06 7.99
CA THR A 32 9.07 0.79 7.12
C THR A 32 8.35 2.11 6.96
N ILE A 33 9.07 3.21 7.15
CA ILE A 33 8.59 4.57 6.92
C ILE A 33 9.31 5.09 5.67
N ILE A 34 8.54 5.47 4.65
CA ILE A 34 9.03 6.02 3.40
C ILE A 34 8.61 7.48 3.35
N GLU A 35 9.58 8.36 3.21
CA GLU A 35 9.40 9.80 3.08
C GLU A 35 9.85 10.21 1.67
N PRO A 36 8.91 10.40 0.73
CA PRO A 36 9.20 11.03 -0.54
C PRO A 36 9.38 12.54 -0.41
N SER A 37 9.90 13.16 -1.46
CA SER A 37 9.98 14.61 -1.61
C SER A 37 8.60 15.25 -1.43
N GLY A 38 8.57 16.43 -0.81
CA GLY A 38 7.32 17.05 -0.39
C GLY A 38 7.01 16.72 1.07
N ASN A 39 5.73 16.77 1.43
CA ASN A 39 5.26 16.60 2.81
C ASN A 39 4.44 15.32 2.99
N HIS A 40 4.78 14.27 2.25
CA HIS A 40 4.08 12.98 2.28
C HIS A 40 4.87 11.94 3.08
N LYS A 41 4.17 10.92 3.59
CA LYS A 41 4.78 9.86 4.38
C LYS A 41 3.95 8.59 4.33
N LEU A 42 4.54 7.51 3.85
CA LEU A 42 3.92 6.19 3.83
C LEU A 42 4.53 5.31 4.93
N THR A 43 3.68 4.73 5.78
CA THR A 43 4.09 3.85 6.87
C THR A 43 3.41 2.50 6.71
N LEU A 44 4.21 1.47 6.46
CA LEU A 44 3.71 0.14 6.11
C LEU A 44 4.69 -0.97 6.52
N THR A 45 4.21 -2.20 6.66
CA THR A 45 5.10 -3.31 7.02
C THR A 45 6.14 -3.58 5.94
N PRO A 46 7.34 -4.10 6.27
CA PRO A 46 8.42 -4.39 5.32
C PRO A 46 8.04 -5.18 4.07
N ASN A 47 7.04 -6.06 4.15
CA ASN A 47 6.59 -6.95 3.06
C ASN A 47 5.36 -6.42 2.30
N HIS A 48 4.89 -5.23 2.64
CA HIS A 48 3.79 -4.58 1.92
C HIS A 48 4.30 -4.07 0.57
N LEU A 49 3.51 -4.26 -0.49
CA LEU A 49 3.87 -3.82 -1.83
C LEU A 49 3.57 -2.32 -2.06
N VAL A 50 4.53 -1.62 -2.66
CA VAL A 50 4.42 -0.22 -3.10
C VAL A 50 4.67 -0.17 -4.60
N HIS A 51 3.91 0.68 -5.30
CA HIS A 51 4.17 0.98 -6.71
C HIS A 51 5.37 1.91 -6.83
N ALA A 52 6.46 1.40 -7.39
CA ALA A 52 7.67 2.18 -7.64
C ALA A 52 7.99 2.20 -9.13
N SER A 53 8.65 3.26 -9.61
CA SER A 53 9.10 3.36 -10.99
C SER A 53 10.48 4.03 -11.08
N LYS A 54 11.11 3.91 -12.24
CA LYS A 54 12.26 4.73 -12.65
C LYS A 54 11.86 5.91 -13.53
N THR A 55 10.61 5.93 -14.02
CA THR A 55 10.05 7.01 -14.84
C THR A 55 9.00 7.78 -14.04
N ASN A 56 8.45 8.84 -14.64
CA ASN A 56 7.35 9.59 -14.04
C ASN A 56 5.96 9.01 -14.33
N ASP A 57 5.88 7.94 -15.10
CA ASP A 57 4.62 7.35 -15.57
C ASP A 57 4.22 6.16 -14.67
N ILE A 58 3.06 6.26 -14.02
CA ILE A 58 2.52 5.20 -13.16
C ILE A 58 2.19 3.91 -13.92
N SER A 59 1.95 3.99 -15.23
CA SER A 59 1.73 2.80 -16.07
C SER A 59 2.99 1.93 -16.17
N SER A 60 4.15 2.52 -15.97
CA SER A 60 5.44 1.82 -15.89
C SER A 60 5.80 1.36 -14.48
N SER A 61 4.92 1.54 -13.50
CA SER A 61 5.19 1.17 -12.12
C SER A 61 5.26 -0.35 -11.95
N VAL A 62 6.14 -0.78 -11.06
CA VAL A 62 6.26 -2.17 -10.64
C VAL A 62 6.03 -2.27 -9.13
N PRO A 63 5.30 -3.30 -8.65
CA PRO A 63 5.13 -3.51 -7.23
C PRO A 63 6.44 -4.05 -6.63
N ILE A 64 6.97 -3.37 -5.62
CA ILE A 64 8.15 -3.80 -4.84
C ILE A 64 7.85 -3.79 -3.36
N PHE A 65 8.61 -4.54 -2.56
CA PHE A 65 8.43 -4.48 -1.11
C PHE A 65 8.83 -3.13 -0.54
N ALA A 66 8.12 -2.68 0.48
CA ALA A 66 8.48 -1.49 1.25
C ALA A 66 9.94 -1.54 1.72
N SER A 67 10.42 -2.70 2.15
CA SER A 67 11.82 -2.93 2.56
C SER A 67 12.85 -2.79 1.43
N GLN A 68 12.42 -2.84 0.18
CA GLN A 68 13.28 -2.70 -1.00
C GLN A 68 13.32 -1.28 -1.54
N VAL A 69 12.41 -0.42 -1.11
CA VAL A 69 12.39 1.00 -1.50
C VAL A 69 13.65 1.68 -0.96
N LYS A 70 14.32 2.45 -1.81
CA LYS A 70 15.55 3.17 -1.46
C LYS A 70 15.43 4.64 -1.81
N LYS A 71 16.26 5.46 -1.17
CA LYS A 71 16.46 6.85 -1.57
C LYS A 71 16.79 6.93 -3.06
N GLY A 72 16.11 7.81 -3.79
CA GLY A 72 16.25 7.97 -5.24
C GLY A 72 15.29 7.13 -6.09
N ASP A 73 14.55 6.18 -5.49
CA ASP A 73 13.43 5.55 -6.20
C ASP A 73 12.27 6.54 -6.35
N LYS A 74 11.42 6.37 -7.36
CA LYS A 74 10.18 7.14 -7.49
C LYS A 74 8.99 6.31 -7.03
N ILE A 75 8.14 6.91 -6.22
CA ILE A 75 6.83 6.39 -5.83
C ILE A 75 5.75 7.39 -6.24
N PHE A 76 4.48 7.00 -6.15
CA PHE A 76 3.38 7.79 -6.68
C PHE A 76 2.56 8.42 -5.55
N VAL A 77 2.25 9.71 -5.69
CA VAL A 77 1.36 10.45 -4.81
C VAL A 77 0.14 10.95 -5.58
N ALA A 78 -1.00 11.00 -4.90
CA ALA A 78 -2.21 11.64 -5.36
C ALA A 78 -2.21 13.11 -4.90
N GLU A 79 -1.66 14.00 -5.72
CA GLU A 79 -1.52 15.43 -5.38
C GLU A 79 -2.87 16.16 -5.39
N SER A 80 -3.79 15.69 -6.24
CA SER A 80 -5.17 16.17 -6.28
C SER A 80 -6.09 15.07 -6.82
N PRO A 81 -7.43 15.21 -6.78
CA PRO A 81 -8.38 14.14 -7.14
C PRO A 81 -8.15 13.46 -8.49
N ASP A 82 -7.47 14.12 -9.43
CA ASP A 82 -7.23 13.63 -10.79
C ASP A 82 -5.73 13.62 -11.18
N VAL A 83 -4.83 13.93 -10.25
CA VAL A 83 -3.40 14.07 -10.54
C VAL A 83 -2.58 13.08 -9.73
N ILE A 84 -1.91 12.18 -10.46
CA ILE A 84 -0.91 11.27 -9.91
C ILE A 84 0.47 11.78 -10.30
N GLU A 85 1.32 12.02 -9.32
CA GLU A 85 2.69 12.49 -9.52
C GLU A 85 3.71 11.46 -9.03
N ALA A 86 4.79 11.30 -9.79
CA ALA A 86 5.94 10.50 -9.38
C ALA A 86 6.95 11.34 -8.59
N VAL A 87 7.02 11.09 -7.28
CA VAL A 87 7.90 11.80 -6.34
C VAL A 87 9.09 10.92 -5.95
N GLU A 88 10.26 11.54 -5.75
CA GLU A 88 11.48 10.84 -5.39
C GLU A 88 11.50 10.53 -3.89
N VAL A 89 11.86 9.31 -3.51
CA VAL A 89 12.09 8.93 -2.12
C VAL A 89 13.32 9.64 -1.59
N VAL A 90 13.16 10.50 -0.58
CA VAL A 90 14.28 11.23 0.04
C VAL A 90 14.88 10.48 1.22
N SER A 91 14.07 9.65 1.88
CA SER A 91 14.40 9.02 3.15
C SER A 91 13.61 7.73 3.33
N THR A 92 14.25 6.74 3.97
CA THR A 92 13.60 5.52 4.47
C THR A 92 14.09 5.24 5.87
N SER A 93 13.20 4.83 6.75
CA SER A 93 13.54 4.44 8.13
C SER A 93 12.67 3.28 8.60
N SER A 94 12.91 2.79 9.82
CA SER A 94 12.11 1.73 10.42
C SER A 94 11.80 2.03 11.87
N LYS A 95 10.58 1.69 12.31
CA LYS A 95 10.13 1.93 13.68
C LYS A 95 9.13 0.85 14.11
N VAL A 96 9.15 0.49 15.39
CA VAL A 96 8.06 -0.27 16.01
C VAL A 96 6.91 0.69 16.29
N ILE A 97 5.75 0.43 15.70
CA ILE A 97 4.55 1.26 15.85
C ILE A 97 3.39 0.37 16.28
N LYS A 98 2.46 0.96 17.04
CA LYS A 98 1.22 0.35 17.50
C LYS A 98 0.10 0.62 16.50
N GLY A 99 -0.74 -0.37 16.23
CA GLY A 99 -1.84 -0.27 15.30
C GLY A 99 -1.53 -0.99 13.99
N ALA A 100 -2.56 -1.59 13.39
CA ALA A 100 -2.48 -2.33 12.15
C ALA A 100 -3.80 -2.25 11.39
N TYR A 101 -3.77 -1.76 10.14
CA TYR A 101 -4.94 -1.69 9.27
C TYR A 101 -4.60 -2.19 7.86
N ALA A 102 -5.35 -3.15 7.34
CA ALA A 102 -5.16 -3.70 6.00
C ALA A 102 -6.48 -3.68 5.21
N PRO A 103 -6.92 -2.51 4.73
CA PRO A 103 -8.11 -2.43 3.88
C PRO A 103 -7.84 -3.10 2.52
N LEU A 104 -8.79 -3.92 2.08
CA LEU A 104 -8.85 -4.42 0.71
C LEU A 104 -9.92 -3.64 -0.04
N THR A 105 -9.49 -2.88 -1.04
CA THR A 105 -10.39 -2.17 -1.95
C THR A 105 -10.74 -3.05 -3.15
N ARG A 106 -11.77 -2.68 -3.91
CA ARG A 106 -12.09 -3.36 -5.17
C ARG A 106 -10.98 -3.22 -6.21
N GLU A 107 -10.26 -2.09 -6.22
CA GLU A 107 -9.14 -1.85 -7.14
C GLU A 107 -7.85 -2.58 -6.71
N GLY A 108 -7.75 -3.03 -5.45
CA GLY A 108 -6.53 -3.66 -4.94
C GLY A 108 -5.37 -2.68 -4.68
N THR A 109 -5.64 -1.38 -4.77
CA THR A 109 -4.76 -0.27 -4.39
C THR A 109 -5.48 0.65 -3.39
N VAL A 110 -4.72 1.45 -2.66
CA VAL A 110 -5.26 2.44 -1.72
C VAL A 110 -4.31 3.62 -1.62
N VAL A 111 -4.86 4.82 -1.46
CA VAL A 111 -4.08 6.03 -1.18
C VAL A 111 -4.11 6.29 0.33
N VAL A 112 -2.94 6.37 0.95
CA VAL A 112 -2.77 6.64 2.39
C VAL A 112 -1.75 7.75 2.58
N ASN A 113 -2.14 8.82 3.28
CA ASN A 113 -1.36 10.05 3.40
C ASN A 113 -0.85 10.54 2.03
N ASP A 114 -1.78 10.56 1.07
CA ASP A 114 -1.56 10.92 -0.34
C ASP A 114 -0.63 10.00 -1.13
N VAL A 115 -0.07 8.93 -0.54
CA VAL A 115 0.81 7.99 -1.26
C VAL A 115 0.04 6.76 -1.73
N VAL A 116 0.24 6.37 -3.00
CA VAL A 116 -0.35 5.16 -3.59
C VAL A 116 0.37 3.91 -3.07
N ALA A 117 -0.40 2.98 -2.50
CA ALA A 117 0.06 1.68 -2.06
C ALA A 117 -0.79 0.55 -2.66
N SER A 118 -0.23 -0.65 -2.73
CA SER A 118 -1.02 -1.85 -2.98
C SER A 118 -1.86 -2.20 -1.74
N CYS A 119 -2.89 -3.03 -1.89
CA CYS A 119 -3.56 -3.69 -0.77
C CYS A 119 -2.93 -5.04 -0.40
N TYR A 120 -1.90 -5.49 -1.13
CA TYR A 120 -1.31 -6.84 -1.01
C TYR A 120 0.09 -6.85 -0.37
N ALA A 121 0.42 -7.97 0.29
CA ALA A 121 1.78 -8.36 0.69
C ALA A 121 2.06 -9.80 0.26
N VAL A 122 3.32 -10.24 0.31
CA VAL A 122 3.72 -11.59 -0.14
C VAL A 122 2.87 -12.69 0.47
N VAL A 123 2.36 -13.52 -0.44
CA VAL A 123 1.97 -14.90 -0.20
C VAL A 123 3.22 -15.75 -0.43
N ASN A 124 3.70 -16.44 0.60
CA ASN A 124 4.85 -17.33 0.47
C ASN A 124 4.42 -18.71 -0.06
N ASP A 125 3.62 -18.73 -1.13
CA ASP A 125 3.28 -19.97 -1.83
C ASP A 125 3.09 -19.72 -3.33
N HIS A 126 3.57 -20.68 -4.12
CA HIS A 126 3.53 -20.64 -5.56
C HIS A 126 2.06 -20.70 -6.04
N GLN A 127 1.66 -19.71 -6.84
CA GLN A 127 0.36 -19.56 -7.54
C GLN A 127 -0.74 -18.73 -6.85
N PHE A 128 -0.91 -17.50 -7.37
CA PHE A 128 -2.13 -16.66 -7.45
C PHE A 128 -2.86 -16.19 -6.18
N ALA A 129 -3.54 -15.02 -6.31
CA ALA A 129 -4.78 -14.74 -5.56
C ALA A 129 -5.70 -13.68 -6.22
N HIS A 130 -6.38 -14.03 -7.32
CA HIS A 130 -7.76 -13.56 -7.54
C HIS A 130 -8.81 -14.63 -7.16
N ALA A 131 -8.39 -15.83 -6.74
CA ALA A 131 -9.28 -16.95 -6.41
C ALA A 131 -9.40 -17.26 -4.91
N THR A 132 -8.60 -16.65 -4.02
CA THR A 132 -8.48 -17.09 -2.62
C THR A 132 -9.53 -16.49 -1.67
N PHE A 133 -10.42 -15.63 -2.16
CA PHE A 133 -11.41 -14.95 -1.32
C PHE A 133 -12.81 -15.59 -1.25
N GLY A 134 -13.02 -16.79 -1.82
CA GLY A 134 -14.27 -17.56 -1.65
C GLY A 134 -14.49 -18.12 -0.22
N PRO A 135 -15.72 -18.48 0.17
CA PRO A 135 -16.06 -18.83 1.55
C PRO A 135 -15.59 -20.25 1.88
N LEU A 136 -14.55 -20.40 2.72
CA LEU A 136 -14.17 -21.67 3.35
C LEU A 136 -13.74 -21.44 4.81
N PRO A 137 -14.11 -22.34 5.74
CA PRO A 137 -14.03 -22.13 7.19
C PRO A 137 -12.64 -22.29 7.82
N ASN A 138 -11.60 -22.64 7.05
CA ASN A 138 -10.23 -22.80 7.54
C ASN A 138 -9.25 -22.08 6.61
N ARG A 139 -8.93 -20.83 6.90
CA ARG A 139 -7.90 -20.08 6.18
C ARG A 139 -6.59 -20.09 6.96
N SER A 140 -5.56 -20.70 6.39
CA SER A 140 -4.18 -20.35 6.69
C SER A 140 -3.99 -18.86 6.38
N LYS A 141 -3.39 -18.14 7.32
CA LYS A 141 -3.17 -16.69 7.25
C LYS A 141 -2.22 -16.41 6.07
N GLY A 142 -2.76 -16.04 4.91
CA GLY A 142 -2.00 -15.27 3.92
C GLY A 142 -1.48 -14.02 4.63
N LEU A 143 -0.20 -13.72 4.51
CA LEU A 143 0.39 -12.58 5.21
C LEU A 143 -0.18 -11.30 4.59
N LEU A 144 -1.10 -10.66 5.30
CA LEU A 144 -1.66 -9.37 4.91
C LEU A 144 -0.63 -8.27 5.08
N GLY A 145 -0.53 -7.41 4.08
CA GLY A 145 0.21 -6.18 4.19
C GLY A 145 -0.58 -5.23 5.08
N ILE A 146 0.07 -4.67 6.08
CA ILE A 146 -0.55 -3.73 7.00
C ILE A 146 -0.05 -2.32 6.67
N LEU A 147 -0.98 -1.38 6.56
CA LEU A 147 -0.74 0.05 6.45
C LEU A 147 -1.07 0.69 7.80
N GLN A 148 -0.31 1.73 8.15
CA GLN A 148 -0.76 2.62 9.20
C GLN A 148 -1.60 3.73 8.55
N CYS A 149 -2.92 3.72 8.78
CA CYS A 149 -3.76 4.85 8.42
C CYS A 149 -3.64 5.89 9.54
N SER A 150 -3.33 7.15 9.22
CA SER A 150 -3.37 8.23 10.19
C SER A 150 -4.82 8.71 10.29
N THR A 151 -5.41 8.68 11.48
CA THR A 151 -6.69 9.34 11.74
C THR A 151 -6.42 10.82 12.00
N HIS A 152 -6.36 11.63 10.95
CA HIS A 152 -6.46 13.09 11.05
C HIS A 152 -7.40 13.60 9.96
#